data_AF-A0A7L3J8G3-F1
#
_entry.id   AF-A0A7L3J8G3-F1
#
_cell.length_a   1.000
_cell.length_b   1.000
_cell.length_c   1.000
_cell.angle_alpha   90.00
_cell.angle_beta   90.00
_cell.angle_gamma   90.00
#
_symmetry.space_group_name_H-M   'P 1'
#
loop_
_entity.id
_entity.type
_entity.pdbx_description
1 polymer ?
#
loop_
_entity_poly.entity_id
_entity_poly.type
_entity_poly.pdbx_seq_one_letter_code
_entity_poly.pdbx_strand_id
1 'polypeptide(L)'
;YFGSLLVIFCVELACGVWTYEQEITVPVQWSDMITLKARMTNYGLPRYQWLTHAWNFFQREFKCCGVVYFTDWLEMTEMDWPPDSCCVREFPGCSKQAHHEDLSDLYQEGCGKKMYTFLRGTKQLQVLRFLGISIGVTQILAMILTITLLWALYYDRRDPGADQIMALKSDTSQQLSCHSVELLKPSLTRIFEHASMANSFNTHFEMEEL
;
A
#
# COMPACT_ATOMS: atom_id res chain seq x y z
N TYR A 1 6.46 -6.30 -18.55
CA TYR A 1 7.32 -5.84 -17.45
C TYR A 1 6.82 -4.53 -16.84
N PHE A 2 6.76 -3.41 -17.59
CA PHE A 2 6.21 -2.16 -17.06
C PHE A 2 4.78 -2.31 -16.52
N GLY A 3 3.86 -2.89 -17.32
CA GLY A 3 2.47 -3.08 -16.89
C GLY A 3 2.32 -3.98 -15.64
N SER A 4 3.13 -5.04 -15.51
CA SER A 4 3.09 -5.89 -14.32
C SER A 4 3.60 -5.17 -13.07
N LEU A 5 4.65 -4.36 -13.17
CA LEU A 5 5.13 -3.54 -12.05
C LEU A 5 4.11 -2.48 -11.64
N LEU A 6 3.44 -1.87 -12.60
CA LEU A 6 2.38 -0.89 -12.33
C LEU A 6 1.22 -1.51 -11.54
N VAL A 7 0.76 -2.71 -11.93
CA VAL A 7 -0.29 -3.41 -11.19
C VAL A 7 0.15 -3.73 -9.76
N ILE A 8 1.38 -4.23 -9.58
CA ILE A 8 1.93 -4.52 -8.25
C ILE A 8 1.99 -3.25 -7.40
N PHE A 9 2.49 -2.14 -7.97
CA PHE A 9 2.56 -0.85 -7.29
C PHE A 9 1.19 -0.32 -6.88
N CYS A 10 0.17 -0.46 -7.73
CA CYS A 10 -1.20 -0.07 -7.40
C CYS A 10 -1.76 -0.89 -6.23
N VAL A 11 -1.51 -2.20 -6.19
CA VAL A 11 -1.91 -3.07 -5.08
C VAL A 11 -1.17 -2.67 -3.80
N GLU A 12 0.13 -2.41 -3.88
CA GLU A 12 0.95 -1.98 -2.75
C GLU A 12 0.45 -0.67 -2.14
N LEU A 13 0.14 0.33 -2.98
CA LEU A 13 -0.45 1.60 -2.53
C LEU A 13 -1.84 1.39 -1.92
N ALA A 14 -2.70 0.58 -2.54
CA ALA A 14 -4.04 0.30 -2.02
C ALA A 14 -3.96 -0.37 -0.64
N CYS A 15 -3.09 -1.38 -0.47
CA CYS A 15 -2.85 -2.01 0.82
C CYS A 15 -2.26 -1.02 1.85
N GLY A 16 -1.33 -0.16 1.43
CA GLY A 16 -0.76 0.88 2.29
C GLY A 16 -1.81 1.87 2.80
N VAL A 17 -2.69 2.36 1.92
CA VAL A 17 -3.80 3.26 2.29
C VAL A 17 -4.78 2.56 3.22
N TRP A 18 -5.20 1.33 2.88
CA TRP A 18 -6.14 0.56 3.70
C TRP A 18 -5.62 0.33 5.11
N THR A 19 -4.34 -0.07 5.23
CA THR A 19 -3.72 -0.31 6.54
C THR A 19 -3.53 0.99 7.33
N TYR A 20 -3.20 2.10 6.68
CA TYR A 20 -3.08 3.41 7.31
C TYR A 20 -4.42 3.88 7.92
N GLU A 21 -5.52 3.75 7.18
CA GLU A 21 -6.85 4.07 7.71
C GLU A 21 -7.22 3.17 8.89
N GLN A 22 -6.93 1.87 8.81
CA GLN A 22 -7.21 0.95 9.91
C GLN A 22 -6.42 1.29 11.18
N GLU A 23 -5.17 1.74 11.05
CA GLU A 23 -4.35 2.13 12.20
C GLU A 23 -4.86 3.41 12.88
N ILE A 24 -5.31 4.39 12.10
CA ILE A 24 -5.82 5.67 12.62
C ILE A 24 -7.21 5.52 13.23
N THR A 25 -8.08 4.75 12.58
CA THR A 25 -9.52 4.79 12.87
C THR A 25 -9.95 3.73 13.87
N VAL A 26 -9.19 2.65 14.04
CA VAL A 26 -9.60 1.50 14.85
C VAL A 26 -8.74 1.43 16.12
N PRO A 27 -9.15 2.08 17.24
CA PRO A 27 -8.67 1.67 18.55
C PRO A 27 -9.17 0.25 18.82
N VAL A 28 -8.43 -0.54 19.61
CA VAL A 28 -8.78 -1.93 19.97
C VAL A 28 -10.27 -2.01 20.29
N GLN A 29 -11.04 -2.62 19.40
CA GLN A 29 -12.49 -2.66 19.52
C GLN A 29 -12.89 -3.82 20.43
N TRP A 30 -14.12 -3.73 20.95
CA TRP A 30 -14.70 -4.82 21.74
C TRP A 30 -14.82 -6.12 20.93
N SER A 31 -15.01 -6.02 19.61
CA SER A 31 -15.01 -7.16 18.67
C SER A 31 -13.69 -7.92 18.65
N ASP A 32 -12.56 -7.21 18.76
CA ASP A 32 -11.23 -7.80 18.78
C ASP A 32 -11.03 -8.61 20.06
N MET A 33 -11.46 -8.05 21.20
CA MET A 33 -11.43 -8.75 22.48
C MET A 33 -12.30 -10.01 22.47
N ILE A 34 -13.48 -9.97 21.86
CA ILE A 34 -14.35 -11.15 21.73
C ILE A 34 -13.72 -12.22 20.85
N THR A 35 -13.15 -11.81 19.71
CA THR A 35 -12.44 -12.73 18.81
C THR A 35 -11.28 -13.39 19.54
N LEU A 36 -10.55 -12.65 20.36
CA LEU A 36 -9.46 -13.17 21.16
C LEU A 36 -9.95 -14.12 22.26
N LYS A 37 -11.03 -13.78 22.96
CA LYS A 37 -11.66 -14.66 23.95
C LYS A 37 -12.08 -15.99 23.32
N ALA A 38 -12.67 -15.95 22.13
CA ALA A 38 -13.07 -17.18 21.40
C ALA A 38 -11.88 -18.11 21.11
N ARG A 39 -10.65 -17.57 20.94
CA ARG A 39 -9.44 -18.39 20.76
C ARG A 39 -9.02 -19.12 22.04
N MET A 40 -9.42 -18.66 23.22
CA MET A 40 -9.07 -19.30 24.50
C MET A 40 -9.61 -20.73 24.60
N THR A 41 -10.76 -21.02 23.98
CA THR A 41 -11.35 -22.37 23.89
C THR A 41 -10.39 -23.44 23.34
N ASN A 42 -9.38 -23.03 22.58
CA ASN A 42 -8.40 -23.94 21.97
C ASN A 42 -7.13 -24.14 22.83
N TYR A 43 -7.08 -23.50 24.00
CA TYR A 43 -5.98 -23.65 24.94
C TYR A 43 -5.90 -25.10 25.47
N GLY A 44 -4.70 -25.64 25.62
CA GLY A 44 -4.46 -27.01 26.10
C GLY A 44 -4.71 -28.12 25.08
N LEU A 45 -5.31 -27.82 23.91
CA LEU A 45 -5.58 -28.83 22.89
C LEU A 45 -4.29 -29.31 22.20
N PRO A 46 -4.11 -30.63 21.96
CA PRO A 46 -2.91 -31.18 21.30
C PRO A 46 -2.63 -30.59 19.91
N ARG A 47 -3.69 -30.26 19.16
CA ARG A 47 -3.59 -29.65 17.83
C ARG A 47 -3.11 -28.19 17.88
N TYR A 48 -3.28 -27.50 19.01
CA TYR A 48 -3.02 -26.06 19.17
C TYR A 48 -2.00 -25.78 20.28
N GLN A 49 -0.98 -26.64 20.42
CA GLN A 49 0.10 -26.44 21.39
C GLN A 49 0.80 -25.08 21.22
N TRP A 50 1.01 -24.63 19.98
CA TRP A 50 1.58 -23.31 19.70
C TRP A 50 0.76 -22.16 20.33
N LEU A 51 -0.57 -22.29 20.35
CA LEU A 51 -1.47 -21.29 20.92
C LEU A 51 -1.36 -21.27 22.45
N THR A 52 -1.26 -22.45 23.05
CA THR A 52 -1.03 -22.62 24.49
C THR A 52 0.29 -21.96 24.91
N HIS A 53 1.37 -22.20 24.15
CA HIS A 53 2.64 -21.54 24.37
C HIS A 53 2.57 -20.02 24.22
N ALA A 54 1.86 -19.53 23.20
CA ALA A 54 1.66 -18.10 23.00
C ALA A 54 0.92 -17.46 24.17
N TRP A 55 -0.17 -18.06 24.65
CA TRP A 55 -0.89 -17.58 25.84
C TRP A 55 0.01 -17.52 27.08
N ASN A 56 0.75 -18.60 27.36
CA ASN A 56 1.65 -18.65 28.50
C ASN A 56 2.77 -17.61 28.40
N PHE A 57 3.30 -17.40 27.19
CA PHE A 57 4.29 -16.34 26.93
C PHE A 57 3.72 -14.96 27.22
N PHE A 58 2.55 -14.62 26.67
CA PHE A 58 1.94 -13.31 26.87
C PHE A 58 1.62 -13.04 28.34
N GLN A 59 1.10 -14.03 29.06
CA GLN A 59 0.79 -13.89 30.49
C GLN A 59 2.04 -13.63 31.34
N ARG A 60 3.12 -14.39 31.11
CA ARG A 60 4.38 -14.25 31.83
C ARG A 60 5.09 -12.94 31.52
N GLU A 61 5.14 -12.57 30.24
CA GLU A 61 5.88 -11.40 29.75
C GLU A 61 5.15 -10.11 30.10
N PHE A 62 3.85 -10.06 29.85
CA PHE A 62 3.05 -8.85 30.05
C PHE A 62 2.39 -8.78 31.42
N LYS A 63 2.64 -9.75 32.32
CA LYS A 63 2.11 -9.75 33.70
C LYS A 63 0.60 -9.53 33.70
N CYS A 64 -0.11 -10.40 33.00
CA CYS A 64 -1.54 -10.29 32.73
C CYS A 64 -2.21 -11.67 32.79
N CYS A 65 -3.52 -11.71 32.96
CA CYS A 65 -4.31 -12.94 32.91
C CYS A 65 -5.64 -12.75 32.20
N GLY A 66 -5.96 -13.69 31.31
CA GLY A 66 -7.17 -13.64 30.48
C GLY A 66 -7.12 -12.52 29.44
N VAL A 67 -8.26 -12.24 28.79
CA VAL A 67 -8.33 -11.20 27.76
C VAL A 67 -8.63 -9.84 28.38
N VAL A 68 -9.68 -9.79 29.17
CA VAL A 68 -10.09 -8.68 30.02
C VAL A 68 -9.67 -8.95 31.45
N TYR A 69 -9.88 -10.19 31.92
CA TYR A 69 -9.63 -10.59 33.31
C TYR A 69 -9.44 -12.10 33.45
N PHE A 70 -8.91 -12.57 34.58
CA PHE A 70 -8.65 -14.00 34.79
C PHE A 70 -9.91 -14.87 34.69
N THR A 71 -11.08 -14.31 35.00
CA THR A 71 -12.38 -14.99 34.92
C THR A 71 -12.73 -15.44 33.51
N ASP A 72 -12.12 -14.84 32.48
CA ASP A 72 -12.32 -15.22 31.08
C ASP A 72 -11.91 -16.68 30.83
N TRP A 73 -10.96 -17.21 31.62
CA TRP A 73 -10.58 -18.62 31.53
C TRP A 73 -11.74 -19.53 31.94
N LEU A 74 -12.47 -19.17 32.99
CA LEU A 74 -13.62 -19.94 33.47
C LEU A 74 -14.85 -19.75 32.57
N GLU A 75 -15.00 -18.57 31.96
CA GLU A 75 -16.10 -18.27 31.04
C GLU A 75 -15.92 -18.96 29.68
N MET A 76 -14.70 -18.95 29.14
CA MET A 76 -14.44 -19.34 27.75
C MET A 76 -13.84 -20.74 27.61
N THR A 77 -13.46 -21.40 28.71
CA THR A 77 -12.88 -22.75 28.67
C THR A 77 -13.52 -23.63 29.75
N GLU A 78 -13.36 -24.94 29.62
CA GLU A 78 -13.83 -25.91 30.63
C GLU A 78 -12.89 -26.00 31.85
N MET A 79 -12.06 -24.99 32.09
CA MET A 79 -11.10 -24.97 33.21
C MET A 79 -11.72 -24.35 34.46
N ASP A 80 -11.55 -25.01 35.60
CA ASP A 80 -12.00 -24.52 36.91
C ASP A 80 -11.15 -23.35 37.45
N TRP A 81 -9.90 -23.23 36.99
CA TRP A 81 -8.97 -22.16 37.36
C TRP A 81 -8.09 -21.78 36.15
N PRO A 82 -7.54 -20.55 36.11
CA PRO A 82 -6.69 -20.12 34.99
C PRO A 82 -5.36 -20.89 34.96
N PRO A 83 -4.57 -20.79 33.87
CA PRO A 83 -3.25 -21.40 33.81
C PRO A 83 -2.27 -20.87 34.87
N ASP A 84 -1.31 -21.70 35.29
CA ASP A 84 -0.27 -21.31 36.27
C ASP A 84 0.60 -20.12 35.78
N SER A 85 0.70 -19.88 34.47
CA SER A 85 1.36 -18.71 33.91
C SER A 85 0.68 -17.37 34.26
N CYS A 86 -0.53 -17.39 34.81
CA CYS A 86 -1.21 -16.21 35.35
C CYS A 86 -0.75 -15.81 36.76
N CYS A 87 0.03 -16.64 37.44
CA CYS A 87 0.47 -16.34 38.80
C CYS A 87 1.58 -15.30 38.83
N VAL A 88 1.55 -14.44 39.85
CA VAL A 88 2.64 -13.49 40.13
C VAL A 88 3.94 -14.24 40.40
N ARG A 89 3.85 -15.33 41.18
CA ARG A 89 4.92 -16.29 41.44
C ARG A 89 4.53 -17.63 40.84
N GLU A 90 5.15 -18.00 39.73
CA GLU A 90 4.82 -19.24 39.02
C GLU A 90 5.46 -20.46 39.68
N PHE A 91 4.61 -21.39 40.11
CA PHE A 91 4.98 -22.74 40.57
C PHE A 91 3.85 -23.71 40.20
N PRO A 92 4.12 -25.03 40.09
CA PRO A 92 3.08 -25.99 39.72
C PRO A 92 1.88 -25.94 40.67
N GLY A 93 0.69 -25.64 40.14
CA GLY A 93 -0.55 -25.56 40.90
C GLY A 93 -0.79 -24.22 41.63
N CYS A 94 0.03 -23.19 41.38
CA CYS A 94 -0.15 -21.87 42.00
C CYS A 94 -1.52 -21.27 41.71
N SER A 95 -2.05 -21.46 40.50
CA SER A 95 -3.32 -20.84 40.11
C SER A 95 -4.48 -21.48 40.86
N LYS A 96 -4.43 -22.80 41.04
CA LYS A 96 -5.41 -23.53 41.85
C LYS A 96 -5.38 -23.07 43.31
N GLN A 97 -4.19 -22.89 43.87
CA GLN A 97 -4.04 -22.38 45.24
C GLN A 97 -4.59 -20.94 45.37
N ALA A 98 -4.19 -20.05 44.46
CA ALA A 98 -4.64 -18.66 44.44
C ALA A 98 -6.17 -18.54 44.27
N HIS A 99 -6.79 -19.44 43.50
CA HIS A 99 -8.25 -19.44 43.33
C HIS A 99 -9.01 -19.76 44.64
N HIS A 100 -8.42 -20.57 45.53
CA HIS A 100 -9.05 -20.96 46.80
C HIS A 100 -8.67 -20.08 47.98
N GLU A 101 -7.45 -19.56 48.01
CA GLU A 101 -6.90 -18.80 49.14
C GLU A 101 -6.99 -17.30 48.90
N ASP A 102 -6.18 -16.79 47.97
CA ASP A 102 -6.10 -15.37 47.65
C ASP A 102 -5.91 -15.13 46.16
N LEU A 103 -6.91 -14.51 45.54
CA LEU A 103 -6.88 -14.17 44.12
C LEU A 103 -5.81 -13.11 43.81
N SER A 104 -5.29 -12.38 44.81
CA SER A 104 -4.24 -11.37 44.62
C SER A 104 -2.92 -11.94 44.10
N ASP A 105 -2.69 -13.25 44.26
CA ASP A 105 -1.54 -13.98 43.72
C ASP A 105 -1.64 -14.21 42.19
N LEU A 106 -2.76 -13.85 41.56
CA LEU A 106 -2.95 -13.84 40.11
C LEU A 106 -2.79 -12.42 39.53
N TYR A 107 -2.31 -12.33 38.29
CA TYR A 107 -2.32 -11.08 37.56
C TYR A 107 -3.76 -10.59 37.31
N GLN A 108 -4.07 -9.40 37.81
CA GLN A 108 -5.41 -8.79 37.71
C GLN A 108 -5.63 -8.05 36.39
N GLU A 109 -4.58 -7.78 35.63
CA GLU A 109 -4.70 -7.04 34.37
C GLU A 109 -4.98 -8.00 33.20
N GLY A 110 -5.89 -7.63 32.30
CA GLY A 110 -6.17 -8.40 31.08
C GLY A 110 -5.06 -8.30 30.03
N CYS A 111 -4.78 -9.41 29.34
CA CYS A 111 -3.75 -9.46 28.30
C CYS A 111 -4.18 -8.82 26.98
N GLY A 112 -5.47 -8.68 26.70
CA GLY A 112 -5.98 -8.24 25.39
C GLY A 112 -5.38 -6.90 24.98
N LYS A 113 -5.57 -5.86 25.80
CA LYS A 113 -5.06 -4.51 25.50
C LYS A 113 -3.52 -4.50 25.38
N LYS A 114 -2.81 -5.22 26.26
CA LYS A 114 -1.34 -5.30 26.23
C LYS A 114 -0.84 -6.01 24.97
N MET A 115 -1.48 -7.10 24.58
CA MET A 115 -1.14 -7.85 23.38
C MET A 115 -1.37 -7.03 22.12
N TYR A 116 -2.51 -6.33 22.01
CA TYR A 116 -2.75 -5.44 20.86
C TYR A 116 -1.80 -4.25 20.82
N THR A 117 -1.51 -3.65 21.98
CA THR A 117 -0.52 -2.57 22.09
C THR A 117 0.87 -3.06 21.71
N PHE A 118 1.25 -4.26 22.15
CA PHE A 118 2.52 -4.87 21.77
C PHE A 118 2.58 -5.17 20.28
N LEU A 119 1.55 -5.81 19.72
CA LEU A 119 1.49 -6.11 18.29
C LEU A 119 1.67 -4.82 17.48
N ARG A 120 0.86 -3.79 17.76
CA ARG A 120 0.96 -2.48 17.09
C ARG A 120 2.29 -1.76 17.37
N GLY A 121 2.87 -1.94 18.55
CA GLY A 121 4.11 -1.30 19.01
C GLY A 121 5.39 -2.10 18.74
N THR A 122 5.31 -3.29 18.16
CA THR A 122 6.50 -4.11 17.93
C THR A 122 7.43 -3.42 16.93
N LYS A 123 8.72 -3.30 17.29
CA LYS A 123 9.77 -2.85 16.37
C LYS A 123 9.80 -3.65 15.05
N GLN A 124 9.32 -4.90 15.08
CA GLN A 124 9.22 -5.75 13.89
C GLN A 124 8.22 -5.21 12.87
N LEU A 125 7.07 -4.67 13.29
CA LEU A 125 6.17 -3.98 12.36
C LEU A 125 6.80 -2.72 11.78
N GLN A 126 7.63 -2.02 12.55
CA GLN A 126 8.37 -0.87 12.04
C GLN A 126 9.35 -1.27 10.92
N VAL A 127 10.04 -2.42 11.06
CA VAL A 127 10.89 -2.97 9.99
C VAL A 127 10.06 -3.28 8.75
N LEU A 128 8.88 -3.89 8.89
CA LEU A 128 7.99 -4.19 7.76
C LEU A 128 7.57 -2.91 7.00
N ARG A 129 7.29 -1.81 7.72
CA ARG A 129 6.96 -0.52 7.09
C ARG A 129 8.12 0.02 6.25
N PHE A 130 9.34 -0.02 6.79
CA PHE A 130 10.52 0.41 6.04
C PHE A 130 10.78 -0.49 4.82
N LEU A 131 10.59 -1.80 4.96
CA LEU A 131 10.70 -2.72 3.83
C LEU A 131 9.66 -2.42 2.76
N GLY A 132 8.40 -2.17 3.11
CA GLY A 132 7.35 -1.77 2.16
C GLY A 132 7.76 -0.53 1.36
N ILE A 133 8.18 0.54 2.04
CA ILE A 133 8.64 1.77 1.36
C ILE A 133 9.80 1.48 0.41
N SER A 134 10.77 0.66 0.82
CA SER A 134 11.92 0.30 -0.02
C SER A 134 11.52 -0.46 -1.29
N ILE A 135 10.50 -1.32 -1.19
CA ILE A 135 9.97 -2.10 -2.31
C ILE A 135 9.30 -1.14 -3.30
N GLY A 136 8.42 -0.25 -2.82
CA GLY A 136 7.76 0.76 -3.68
C GLY A 136 8.75 1.67 -4.41
N VAL A 137 9.80 2.15 -3.74
CA VAL A 137 10.86 2.96 -4.37
C VAL A 137 11.58 2.18 -5.47
N THR A 138 11.92 0.91 -5.20
CA THR A 138 12.59 0.04 -6.18
C THR A 138 11.72 -0.20 -7.41
N GLN A 139 10.41 -0.39 -7.23
CA GLN A 139 9.46 -0.54 -8.34
C GLN A 139 9.38 0.73 -9.20
N ILE A 140 9.32 1.92 -8.57
CA ILE A 140 9.30 3.19 -9.29
C ILE A 140 10.56 3.37 -10.14
N LEU A 141 11.73 3.10 -9.58
CA LEU A 141 12.99 3.15 -10.33
C LEU A 141 13.01 2.17 -11.50
N ALA A 142 12.54 0.94 -11.30
CA ALA A 142 12.44 -0.05 -12.36
C ALA A 142 11.47 0.39 -13.48
N MET A 143 10.33 1.00 -13.12
CA MET A 143 9.39 1.57 -14.09
C MET A 143 10.04 2.68 -14.93
N ILE A 144 10.74 3.62 -14.31
CA ILE A 144 11.46 4.70 -15.01
C ILE A 144 12.49 4.12 -15.98
N LEU A 145 13.35 3.21 -15.51
CA LEU A 145 14.37 2.59 -16.35
C LEU A 145 13.77 1.85 -17.55
N THR A 146 12.64 1.18 -17.37
CA THR A 146 11.99 0.47 -18.48
C THR A 146 11.39 1.40 -19.52
N ILE A 147 10.81 2.53 -19.10
CA ILE A 147 10.33 3.54 -20.05
C ILE A 147 11.51 4.16 -20.79
N THR A 148 12.57 4.55 -20.08
CA THR A 148 13.77 5.13 -20.71
C THR A 148 14.42 4.17 -21.70
N LEU A 149 14.51 2.89 -21.37
CA LEU A 149 15.05 1.85 -22.27
C LEU A 149 14.16 1.62 -23.48
N LEU A 150 12.82 1.55 -23.31
CA LEU A 150 11.89 1.44 -24.42
C LEU A 150 11.98 2.65 -25.37
N TRP A 151 12.13 3.86 -24.81
CA TRP A 151 12.36 5.07 -25.59
C TRP A 151 13.68 5.00 -26.36
N ALA A 152 14.79 4.65 -25.70
CA ALA A 152 16.09 4.54 -26.36
C ALA A 152 16.07 3.55 -27.53
N LEU A 153 15.46 2.36 -27.35
CA LEU A 153 15.32 1.36 -28.41
C LEU A 153 14.39 1.83 -29.55
N TYR A 154 13.34 2.57 -29.22
CA TYR A 154 12.45 3.15 -30.23
C TYR A 154 13.16 4.20 -31.08
N TYR A 155 13.96 5.08 -30.47
CA TYR A 155 14.75 6.08 -31.17
C TYR A 155 15.85 5.44 -32.04
N ASP A 156 16.59 4.47 -31.51
CA ASP A 156 17.65 3.74 -32.24
C ASP A 156 17.11 3.06 -33.51
N ARG A 157 15.91 2.46 -33.44
CA ARG A 157 15.25 1.90 -34.64
C ARG A 157 14.73 2.93 -35.63
N ARG A 158 14.54 4.18 -35.20
CA ARG A 158 14.01 5.25 -36.06
C ARG A 158 15.10 5.90 -36.91
N ASP A 159 16.37 5.66 -36.61
CA ASP A 159 17.52 5.95 -37.48
C ASP A 159 17.90 4.72 -38.30
N PRO A 160 17.18 4.44 -39.41
CA PRO A 160 17.78 4.70 -40.72
C PRO A 160 16.73 5.04 -41.80
N GLY A 161 16.63 6.30 -42.22
CA GLY A 161 15.95 6.61 -43.50
C GLY A 161 15.31 8.00 -43.66
N ALA A 162 15.08 8.76 -42.60
CA ALA A 162 14.56 10.12 -42.75
C ALA A 162 15.60 11.09 -43.35
N ASP A 163 16.89 10.83 -43.13
CA ASP A 163 17.97 11.67 -43.63
C ASP A 163 18.30 11.43 -45.10
N GLN A 164 18.09 10.22 -45.63
CA GLN A 164 18.28 9.96 -47.07
C GLN A 164 17.17 10.61 -47.92
N ILE A 165 15.95 10.73 -47.40
CA ILE A 165 14.83 11.34 -48.13
C ILE A 165 14.97 12.88 -48.19
N MET A 166 15.58 13.51 -47.17
CA MET A 166 15.87 14.95 -47.19
C MET A 166 17.12 15.31 -48.01
N ALA A 167 18.15 14.45 -48.02
CA ALA A 167 19.32 14.66 -48.86
C ALA A 167 19.01 14.47 -50.37
N LEU A 168 18.26 13.43 -50.74
CA LEU A 168 17.89 13.17 -52.14
C LEU A 168 16.95 14.25 -52.73
N LYS A 169 16.14 14.89 -51.87
CA LYS A 169 15.25 15.99 -52.29
C LYS A 169 16.00 17.32 -52.47
N SER A 170 17.13 17.51 -51.80
CA SER A 170 17.97 18.71 -51.95
C SER A 170 18.73 18.72 -53.29
N ASP A 171 19.27 17.58 -53.72
CA ASP A 171 20.03 17.50 -54.98
C ASP A 171 19.14 17.50 -56.23
N THR A 172 17.93 16.94 -56.15
CA THR A 172 17.03 16.84 -57.32
C THR A 172 16.42 18.19 -57.72
N SER A 173 16.36 19.18 -56.82
CA SER A 173 15.80 20.51 -57.14
C SER A 173 16.78 21.52 -57.73
N GLN A 174 18.09 21.23 -57.77
CA GLN A 174 19.08 22.18 -58.32
C GLN A 174 19.49 21.93 -59.78
N GLN A 175 19.03 20.84 -60.42
CA GLN A 175 19.59 20.43 -61.72
C GLN A 175 18.57 20.22 -62.86
N LEU A 176 17.61 21.14 -63.04
CA LEU A 176 16.76 21.16 -64.26
C LEU A 176 16.57 22.57 -64.86
N SER A 177 17.52 22.93 -65.73
CA SER A 177 17.40 23.65 -67.01
C SER A 177 16.66 25.00 -67.15
N CYS A 178 17.46 26.07 -67.24
CA CYS A 178 17.66 27.04 -68.35
C CYS A 178 16.52 27.54 -69.29
N HIS A 179 16.64 28.86 -69.57
CA HIS A 179 16.29 29.67 -70.77
C HIS A 179 14.85 30.19 -70.99
N SER A 180 14.60 31.51 -70.81
CA SER A 180 14.63 32.52 -71.88
C SER A 180 14.33 33.95 -71.37
N VAL A 181 14.80 34.95 -72.11
CA VAL A 181 14.77 36.42 -71.87
C VAL A 181 13.54 37.06 -72.53
N GLU A 182 13.00 38.14 -71.92
CA GLU A 182 12.23 39.30 -72.47
C GLU A 182 11.07 39.70 -71.52
N LEU A 183 10.52 40.91 -71.41
CA LEU A 183 10.91 42.31 -71.61
C LEU A 183 9.67 43.13 -71.11
N LEU A 184 9.89 44.18 -70.29
CA LEU A 184 8.99 45.34 -70.00
C LEU A 184 7.55 45.22 -69.37
N LYS A 185 7.45 45.94 -68.23
CA LYS A 185 6.40 46.91 -67.77
C LYS A 185 5.09 46.45 -67.05
N PRO A 186 4.50 47.36 -66.21
CA PRO A 186 3.76 47.07 -64.98
C PRO A 186 2.31 47.59 -64.97
N SER A 187 1.53 47.28 -63.92
CA SER A 187 0.42 48.12 -63.39
C SER A 187 -0.20 47.43 -62.15
N LEU A 188 -0.32 48.12 -61.01
CA LEU A 188 -1.53 48.85 -60.57
C LEU A 188 -2.65 47.85 -60.23
N THR A 189 -3.24 47.76 -59.03
CA THR A 189 -3.85 48.85 -58.26
C THR A 189 -4.43 48.26 -56.97
N ARG A 190 -4.30 48.98 -55.84
CA ARG A 190 -5.32 49.26 -54.79
C ARG A 190 -6.04 48.11 -54.06
N ILE A 191 -6.39 48.19 -52.77
CA ILE A 191 -6.16 49.07 -51.60
C ILE A 191 -7.10 48.46 -50.53
N PHE A 192 -6.67 48.40 -49.25
CA PHE A 192 -7.49 48.41 -48.01
C PHE A 192 -8.53 47.28 -47.79
N GLU A 193 -8.86 46.80 -46.59
CA GLU A 193 -8.83 47.40 -45.25
C GLU A 193 -8.34 46.45 -44.16
N HIS A 194 -7.97 47.11 -43.07
CA HIS A 194 -7.35 46.68 -41.84
C HIS A 194 -8.38 46.31 -40.76
N ALA A 195 -7.87 45.66 -39.70
CA ALA A 195 -8.38 45.67 -38.31
C ALA A 195 -9.64 44.83 -38.02
N SER A 196 -9.88 44.32 -36.81
CA SER A 196 -9.11 44.02 -35.58
C SER A 196 -10.15 43.43 -34.61
N MET A 197 -9.80 42.33 -33.95
CA MET A 197 -10.22 41.82 -32.63
C MET A 197 -11.54 42.29 -31.97
N ALA A 198 -12.38 41.35 -31.50
CA ALA A 198 -12.47 40.98 -30.06
C ALA A 198 -13.75 40.17 -29.68
N ASN A 199 -13.53 39.12 -28.87
CA ASN A 199 -14.30 38.57 -27.74
C ASN A 199 -15.76 38.04 -27.84
N SER A 200 -15.87 36.75 -27.46
CA SER A 200 -16.74 36.12 -26.42
C SER A 200 -18.27 36.26 -26.50
N PHE A 201 -19.00 35.13 -26.58
CA PHE A 201 -19.95 34.64 -25.53
C PHE A 201 -20.72 33.36 -25.96
N ASN A 202 -20.64 32.33 -25.10
CA ASN A 202 -21.65 31.33 -24.67
C ASN A 202 -22.35 30.27 -25.58
N THR A 203 -22.13 29.01 -25.14
CA THR A 203 -23.07 27.88 -24.86
C THR A 203 -24.10 27.41 -25.89
N HIS A 204 -24.03 26.12 -26.24
CA HIS A 204 -25.20 25.23 -26.17
C HIS A 204 -24.79 23.76 -25.96
N PHE A 205 -25.67 23.05 -25.27
CA PHE A 205 -25.59 21.73 -24.66
C PHE A 205 -26.24 20.67 -25.58
N GLU A 206 -26.20 19.41 -25.10
CA GLU A 206 -26.89 18.18 -25.56
C GLU A 206 -26.22 17.36 -26.66
N MET A 207 -26.36 16.02 -26.73
CA MET A 207 -26.57 14.86 -25.83
C MET A 207 -26.82 13.72 -26.83
N GLU A 208 -26.20 12.54 -26.73
CA GLU A 208 -26.83 11.31 -27.21
C GLU A 208 -26.11 10.05 -26.69
N GLU A 209 -26.88 9.27 -25.93
CA GLU A 209 -26.65 7.89 -25.49
C GLU A 209 -26.72 6.91 -26.68
N LEU A 210 -25.88 5.87 -26.63
CA LEU A 210 -26.19 4.47 -26.98
C LEU A 210 -25.09 3.54 -26.47
#